data_AF-A0AAE0TKI6-F1
#
_entry.id   AF-A0AAE0TKI6-F1
#
_cell.length_a   1.000
_cell.length_b   1.000
_cell.length_c   1.000
_cell.angle_alpha   90.00
_cell.angle_beta   90.00
_cell.angle_gamma   90.00
#
_symmetry.space_group_name_H-M   'P 1'
#
loop_
_entity.id
_entity.type
_entity.pdbx_description
1 polymer ?
#
loop_
_entity_poly.entity_id
_entity_poly.type
_entity_poly.pdbx_seq_one_letter_code
_entity_poly.pdbx_strand_id
1 'polypeptide(L)'
;MRITSTTLWKNTIVIFCFQCIIQSCKIDIQPSFLDYIQGGTEIKFAAAIDFTDSNGDPYLPTSLHYNHPHQSSWYVKVIRAIGEIIQDYDTEKLFPVFGFGAMLPDGTVSHEFPCNFSPNNPCCQGIRGMLDAYDKCLRHVRLHKPTNLSPVINRIAKYVYNIS
;
A
#
# COMPACT_ATOMS: atom_id res chain seq x y z
N MET A 1 5.18 -37.67 22.26
CA MET A 1 6.64 -37.87 22.49
C MET A 1 6.78 -38.84 23.65
N ARG A 2 7.40 -40.01 23.43
CA ARG A 2 7.63 -41.00 24.48
C ARG A 2 9.11 -41.36 24.44
N ILE A 3 9.81 -41.13 25.55
CA ILE A 3 11.23 -41.48 25.69
C ILE A 3 11.26 -42.81 26.43
N THR A 4 11.86 -43.84 25.83
CA THR A 4 12.16 -45.10 26.50
C THR A 4 13.67 -45.26 26.58
N SER A 5 14.17 -45.53 27.79
CA SER A 5 15.58 -45.75 28.09
C SER A 5 15.83 -47.23 28.33
N THR A 6 16.88 -47.78 27.72
CA THR A 6 17.40 -49.12 28.01
C THR A 6 18.88 -49.01 28.38
N THR A 7 19.24 -49.50 29.58
CA THR A 7 20.61 -49.51 30.09
C THR A 7 21.18 -50.93 30.03
N LEU A 8 22.30 -51.12 29.34
CA LEU A 8 23.03 -52.40 29.30
C LEU A 8 24.38 -52.24 30.03
N TRP A 9 24.66 -53.10 31.01
CA TRP A 9 25.89 -53.10 31.80
C TRP A 9 26.85 -54.21 31.33
N LYS A 10 28.04 -53.85 30.80
CA LYS A 10 29.22 -54.74 30.73
C LYS A 10 30.50 -53.92 30.91
N ASN A 11 31.37 -54.35 31.84
CA ASN A 11 32.74 -53.87 32.13
C ASN A 11 33.00 -52.38 31.82
N THR A 12 32.71 -51.52 32.81
CA THR A 12 33.12 -50.10 32.94
C THR A 12 32.52 -49.08 31.95
N ILE A 13 31.70 -49.48 30.98
CA ILE A 13 31.03 -48.54 30.07
C ILE A 13 29.50 -48.62 30.26
N VAL A 14 28.86 -47.46 30.50
CA VAL A 14 27.40 -47.31 30.51
C VAL A 14 26.97 -46.77 29.16
N ILE A 15 26.20 -47.56 28.40
CA ILE A 15 25.60 -47.14 27.13
C ILE A 15 24.13 -46.82 27.40
N PHE A 16 23.75 -45.55 27.23
CA PHE A 16 22.36 -45.14 27.25
C PHE A 16 21.80 -45.24 25.83
N CYS A 17 20.81 -46.13 25.62
CA CYS A 17 20.04 -46.17 24.39
C CYS A 17 18.73 -45.41 24.60
N PHE A 18 18.58 -44.29 23.90
CA PHE A 18 17.32 -43.54 23.86
C PHE A 18 16.64 -43.82 22.52
N GLN A 19 15.36 -44.21 22.58
CA GLN A 19 14.52 -44.32 21.40
C GLN A 19 13.52 -43.17 21.39
N CYS A 20 13.54 -42.39 20.31
CA CYS A 20 12.52 -41.38 20.02
C CYS A 20 11.63 -41.91 18.89
N ILE A 21 10.33 -42.02 19.14
CA ILE A 21 9.34 -42.44 18.15
C ILE A 21 8.35 -41.30 17.93
N ILE A 22 8.23 -40.85 16.67
CA ILE A 22 7.20 -39.91 16.24
C ILE A 22 5.89 -40.69 16.13
N GLN A 23 4.91 -40.38 16.99
CA GLN A 23 3.61 -41.10 17.01
C GLN A 23 2.66 -40.67 15.91
N SER A 24 2.72 -39.40 15.53
CA SER A 24 2.02 -38.85 14.38
C SER A 24 2.79 -37.64 13.87
N CYS A 25 2.80 -37.45 12.55
CA CYS A 25 3.33 -36.29 11.90
C CYS A 25 2.24 -35.78 10.96
N LYS A 26 1.87 -34.50 11.10
CA LYS A 26 0.99 -33.82 10.16
C LYS A 26 1.84 -32.82 9.40
N ILE A 27 1.91 -32.98 8.08
CA ILE A 27 2.49 -31.98 7.19
C ILE A 27 1.35 -31.02 6.83
N ASP A 28 1.54 -29.75 7.11
CA ASP A 28 0.61 -28.69 6.74
C ASP A 28 1.27 -27.80 5.69
N ILE A 29 0.68 -27.76 4.49
CA ILE A 29 1.20 -26.96 3.39
C ILE A 29 0.54 -25.59 3.51
N GLN A 30 1.34 -24.60 3.88
CA GLN A 30 0.89 -23.21 3.96
C GLN A 30 1.25 -22.50 2.65
N PRO A 31 0.28 -22.00 1.87
CA PRO A 31 0.56 -21.26 0.65
C PRO A 31 1.40 -20.03 0.96
N SER A 32 2.47 -19.84 0.19
CA SER A 32 3.29 -18.65 0.23
C SER A 32 2.60 -17.48 -0.50
N PHE A 33 3.09 -16.26 -0.28
CA PHE A 33 2.65 -15.08 -1.04
C PHE A 33 2.72 -15.32 -2.56
N LEU A 34 3.79 -15.97 -3.03
CA LEU A 34 3.98 -16.23 -4.46
C LEU A 34 2.94 -17.22 -5.01
N ASP A 35 2.51 -18.19 -4.21
CA ASP A 35 1.46 -19.14 -4.62
C ASP A 35 0.13 -18.43 -4.89
N TYR A 36 -0.20 -17.37 -4.13
CA TYR A 36 -1.38 -16.54 -4.40
C TYR A 36 -1.23 -15.75 -5.70
N ILE A 37 -0.08 -15.13 -5.94
CA ILE A 37 0.19 -14.36 -7.17
C ILE A 37 0.16 -15.29 -8.40
N GLN A 38 0.81 -16.45 -8.32
CA GLN A 38 0.79 -17.47 -9.38
C GLN A 38 -0.61 -18.05 -9.59
N GLY A 39 -1.42 -18.10 -8.54
CA GLY A 39 -2.83 -18.47 -8.58
C GLY A 39 -3.75 -17.40 -9.19
N GLY A 40 -3.21 -16.26 -9.66
CA GLY A 40 -3.96 -15.18 -10.29
C GLY A 40 -4.47 -14.11 -9.32
N THR A 41 -3.97 -14.07 -8.08
CA THR A 41 -4.29 -12.98 -7.15
C THR A 41 -3.60 -11.70 -7.61
N GLU A 42 -4.37 -10.64 -7.78
CA GLU A 42 -3.86 -9.30 -8.10
C GLU A 42 -3.70 -8.44 -6.83
N ILE A 43 -2.76 -7.50 -6.87
CA ILE A 43 -2.60 -6.48 -5.83
C ILE A 43 -3.08 -5.15 -6.40
N LYS A 44 -4.26 -4.72 -5.95
CA LYS A 44 -4.83 -3.43 -6.36
C LYS A 44 -4.18 -2.29 -5.58
N PHE A 45 -3.87 -1.20 -6.28
CA PHE A 45 -3.25 -0.01 -5.72
C PHE A 45 -4.20 1.18 -5.71
N ALA A 46 -4.34 1.84 -4.56
CA ALA A 46 -5.09 3.07 -4.37
C ALA A 46 -4.22 4.10 -3.64
N ALA A 47 -4.38 5.37 -3.96
CA ALA A 47 -3.63 6.45 -3.33
C ALA A 47 -4.56 7.53 -2.76
N ALA A 48 -4.17 8.07 -1.60
CA ALA A 48 -4.74 9.25 -0.98
C ALA A 48 -3.63 10.28 -0.77
N ILE A 49 -3.74 11.44 -1.39
CA ILE A 49 -2.72 12.49 -1.36
C ILE A 49 -3.17 13.61 -0.42
N ASP A 50 -2.32 13.92 0.54
CA ASP A 50 -2.52 15.04 1.45
C ASP A 50 -2.26 16.35 0.72
N PHE A 51 -3.24 17.25 0.69
CA PHE A 51 -3.13 18.60 0.16
C PHE A 51 -3.34 19.66 1.25
N THR A 52 -2.95 19.36 2.49
CA THR A 52 -3.09 20.30 3.61
C THR A 52 -2.03 21.39 3.61
N ASP A 53 -2.37 22.54 4.19
CA ASP A 53 -1.48 23.70 4.20
C ASP A 53 -0.16 23.48 4.96
N SER A 54 -0.08 22.47 5.84
CA SER A 54 1.13 22.10 6.57
C SER A 54 2.25 21.60 5.65
N ASN A 55 1.92 21.22 4.41
CA ASN A 55 2.90 20.87 3.39
C ASN A 55 3.65 22.08 2.82
N GLY A 56 3.23 23.31 3.13
CA GLY A 56 3.80 24.55 2.62
C GLY A 56 3.36 24.87 1.19
N ASP A 57 3.54 26.13 0.79
CA ASP A 57 3.17 26.62 -0.53
C ASP A 57 3.89 25.83 -1.65
N PRO A 58 3.16 25.16 -2.56
CA PRO A 58 3.76 24.36 -3.64
C PRO A 58 4.73 25.11 -4.56
N TYR A 59 4.68 26.45 -4.59
CA TYR A 59 5.60 27.27 -5.37
C TYR A 59 6.93 27.56 -4.64
N LEU A 60 7.03 27.26 -3.36
CA LEU A 60 8.24 27.47 -2.56
C LEU A 60 9.07 26.19 -2.45
N PRO A 61 10.42 26.26 -2.59
CA PRO A 61 11.31 25.10 -2.48
C PRO A 61 11.25 24.32 -1.16
N THR A 62 10.69 24.94 -0.11
CA THR A 62 10.51 24.33 1.21
C THR A 62 9.29 23.42 1.28
N SER A 63 8.37 23.50 0.32
CA SER A 63 7.16 22.68 0.30
C SER A 63 7.43 21.23 -0.07
N LEU A 64 6.68 20.32 0.55
CA LEU A 64 6.72 18.90 0.20
C LEU A 64 6.11 18.63 -1.19
N HIS A 65 5.26 19.55 -1.67
CA HIS A 65 4.66 19.52 -3.00
C HIS A 65 5.52 20.18 -4.08
N TYR A 66 6.59 20.89 -3.72
CA TYR A 66 7.43 21.62 -4.66
C TYR A 66 8.01 20.70 -5.74
N ASN A 67 7.66 20.96 -6.99
CA ASN A 67 8.09 20.17 -8.14
C ASN A 67 8.82 21.07 -9.15
N HIS A 68 10.11 20.79 -9.37
CA HIS A 68 10.99 21.56 -10.23
C HIS A 68 11.68 20.63 -11.25
N PRO A 69 12.05 21.10 -12.46
CA PRO A 69 12.72 20.26 -13.48
C PRO A 69 13.97 19.51 -12.99
N HIS A 70 14.68 20.05 -12.00
CA HIS A 70 15.87 19.42 -11.40
C HIS A 70 15.61 18.74 -10.06
N GLN A 71 14.41 18.88 -9.49
CA GLN A 71 14.06 18.33 -8.19
C GLN A 71 12.58 17.98 -8.14
N SER A 72 12.28 16.68 -8.20
CA SER A 72 10.91 16.20 -8.01
C SER A 72 10.45 16.36 -6.57
N SER A 73 9.15 16.61 -6.39
CA SER A 73 8.52 16.67 -5.08
C SER A 73 8.64 15.34 -4.34
N TRP A 74 8.48 15.37 -3.01
CA TRP A 74 8.49 14.14 -2.20
C TRP A 74 7.33 13.22 -2.60
N TYR A 75 6.16 13.78 -2.89
CA TYR A 75 5.00 13.03 -3.37
C TYR A 75 5.27 12.33 -4.71
N VAL A 76 5.90 13.02 -5.68
CA VAL A 76 6.26 12.40 -6.97
C VAL A 76 7.22 11.23 -6.78
N LYS A 77 8.22 11.39 -5.91
CA LYS A 77 9.20 10.33 -5.59
C LYS A 77 8.53 9.10 -4.99
N VAL A 78 7.63 9.29 -4.02
CA VAL A 78 6.93 8.18 -3.35
C VAL A 78 5.95 7.49 -4.29
N ILE A 79 5.17 8.24 -5.08
CA ILE A 79 4.25 7.67 -6.07
C ILE A 79 5.01 6.79 -7.06
N ARG A 80 6.17 7.24 -7.55
CA ARG A 80 7.02 6.43 -8.44
C ARG A 80 7.59 5.20 -7.74
N ALA A 81 8.26 5.40 -6.59
CA ALA A 81 8.96 4.31 -5.91
C ALA A 81 8.04 3.14 -5.54
N ILE A 82 6.81 3.44 -5.08
CA ILE A 82 5.82 2.43 -4.74
C ILE A 82 5.12 1.92 -6.00
N GLY A 83 4.65 2.85 -6.82
CA GLY A 83 3.83 2.54 -7.98
C GLY A 83 4.55 1.72 -9.04
N GLU A 84 5.85 1.98 -9.26
CA GLU A 84 6.65 1.27 -10.25
C GLU A 84 6.76 -0.23 -9.96
N ILE A 85 6.72 -0.60 -8.67
CA ILE A 85 6.75 -2.00 -8.23
C ILE A 85 5.33 -2.59 -8.24
N ILE A 86 4.37 -1.90 -7.63
CA ILE A 86 3.02 -2.47 -7.41
C ILE A 86 2.25 -2.62 -8.73
N GLN A 87 2.47 -1.74 -9.71
CA GLN A 87 1.70 -1.78 -10.97
C GLN A 87 1.89 -3.06 -11.79
N ASP A 88 2.92 -3.86 -11.53
CA ASP A 88 3.14 -5.13 -12.24
C ASP A 88 2.34 -6.30 -11.65
N TYR A 89 1.69 -6.07 -10.51
CA TYR A 89 0.79 -7.02 -9.85
C TYR A 89 -0.70 -6.73 -10.11
N ASP A 90 -1.01 -5.74 -10.95
CA ASP A 90 -2.37 -5.38 -11.38
C ASP A 90 -2.43 -5.43 -12.91
N THR A 91 -3.34 -6.23 -13.46
CA THR A 91 -3.44 -6.43 -14.92
C THR A 91 -3.96 -5.17 -15.62
N GLU A 92 -4.90 -4.46 -15.00
CA GLU A 92 -5.58 -3.30 -15.59
C GLU A 92 -4.78 -2.01 -15.39
N LYS A 93 -3.97 -1.95 -14.32
CA LYS A 93 -3.20 -0.78 -13.90
C LYS A 93 -4.08 0.47 -13.77
N LEU A 94 -5.30 0.30 -13.27
CA LEU A 94 -6.27 1.36 -13.03
C LEU A 94 -6.31 1.71 -11.54
N PHE A 95 -5.69 2.83 -11.19
CA PHE A 95 -5.47 3.18 -9.79
C PHE A 95 -6.38 4.34 -9.36
N PRO A 96 -7.32 4.13 -8.43
CA PRO A 96 -8.07 5.24 -7.86
C PRO A 96 -7.15 6.18 -7.08
N VAL A 97 -7.21 7.47 -7.40
CA VAL A 97 -6.40 8.50 -6.74
C VAL A 97 -7.31 9.55 -6.14
N PHE A 98 -7.27 9.66 -4.82
CA PHE A 98 -8.00 10.65 -4.05
C PHE A 98 -7.05 11.69 -3.44
N GLY A 99 -7.57 12.87 -3.20
CA GLY A 99 -6.95 13.93 -2.42
C GLY A 99 -7.79 14.27 -1.20
N PHE A 100 -7.18 14.88 -0.19
CA PHE A 100 -7.88 15.37 0.98
C PHE A 100 -7.22 16.63 1.57
N GLY A 101 -8.01 17.43 2.28
CA GLY A 101 -7.51 18.58 3.03
C GLY A 101 -7.26 19.82 2.20
N ALA A 102 -8.04 20.03 1.13
CA ALA A 102 -7.91 21.19 0.26
C ALA A 102 -9.24 21.87 0.02
N MET A 103 -9.18 23.14 -0.36
CA MET A 103 -10.30 23.88 -0.91
C MET A 103 -10.33 23.66 -2.43
N LEU A 104 -11.46 23.15 -2.91
CA LEU A 104 -11.73 22.89 -4.32
C LEU A 104 -11.99 24.20 -5.09
N PRO A 105 -11.99 24.18 -6.45
CA PRO A 105 -12.22 25.38 -7.26
C PRO A 105 -13.56 26.08 -7.01
N ASP A 106 -14.55 25.37 -6.49
CA ASP A 106 -15.87 25.89 -6.10
C ASP A 106 -15.86 26.62 -4.74
N GLY A 107 -14.71 26.66 -4.07
CA GLY A 107 -14.54 27.27 -2.74
C GLY A 107 -14.87 26.33 -1.58
N THR A 108 -15.29 25.09 -1.85
CA THR A 108 -15.65 24.11 -0.81
C THR A 108 -14.39 23.46 -0.24
N VAL A 109 -14.24 23.46 1.09
CA VAL A 109 -13.21 22.66 1.75
C VAL A 109 -13.62 21.19 1.72
N SER A 110 -12.78 20.36 1.12
CA SER A 110 -13.03 18.92 1.01
C SER A 110 -11.90 18.09 1.64
N HIS A 111 -12.31 17.03 2.34
CA HIS A 111 -11.44 16.02 2.92
C HIS A 111 -11.51 14.69 2.15
N GLU A 112 -12.16 14.68 0.98
CA GLU A 112 -12.14 13.58 0.03
C GLU A 112 -12.59 14.08 -1.33
N PHE A 113 -11.74 13.94 -2.34
CA PHE A 113 -12.09 14.24 -3.71
C PHE A 113 -11.22 13.42 -4.67
N PRO A 114 -11.70 13.08 -5.87
CA PRO A 114 -10.88 12.43 -6.88
C PRO A 114 -9.85 13.42 -7.45
N CYS A 115 -8.57 13.06 -7.47
CA CYS A 115 -7.49 13.92 -7.99
C CYS A 115 -7.62 14.20 -9.50
N ASN A 116 -8.33 13.34 -10.23
CA ASN A 116 -8.64 13.54 -11.64
C ASN A 116 -9.93 14.37 -11.88
N PHE A 117 -10.54 14.90 -10.81
CA PHE A 117 -11.80 15.64 -10.82
C PHE A 117 -12.97 14.93 -11.50
N SER A 118 -12.95 13.60 -11.54
CA SER A 118 -14.00 12.76 -12.13
C SER A 118 -14.69 11.91 -11.05
N PRO A 119 -15.78 12.41 -10.41
CA PRO A 119 -16.44 11.72 -9.29
C PRO A 119 -16.94 10.31 -9.61
N ASN A 120 -17.32 10.08 -10.86
CA ASN A 120 -17.84 8.79 -11.33
C ASN A 120 -16.73 7.80 -11.68
N ASN A 121 -15.50 8.26 -11.92
CA ASN A 121 -14.37 7.41 -12.26
C ASN A 121 -13.07 8.02 -11.70
N PRO A 122 -12.70 7.69 -10.44
CA PRO A 122 -11.50 8.22 -9.80
C PRO A 122 -10.21 7.55 -10.30
N CYS A 123 -10.29 6.57 -11.20
CA CYS A 123 -9.13 5.82 -11.65
C CYS A 123 -8.23 6.62 -12.59
N CYS A 124 -6.94 6.40 -12.43
CA CYS A 124 -5.87 6.90 -13.28
C CYS A 124 -5.16 5.73 -13.95
N GLN A 125 -4.86 5.85 -15.24
CA GLN A 125 -4.16 4.80 -15.98
C GLN A 125 -2.66 4.81 -15.65
N GLY A 126 -2.21 3.80 -14.91
CA GLY A 126 -0.82 3.61 -14.53
C GLY A 126 -0.23 4.75 -13.68
N ILE A 127 1.05 4.63 -13.36
CA ILE A 127 1.75 5.63 -12.52
C ILE A 127 1.85 6.99 -13.22
N ARG A 128 2.00 7.00 -14.55
CA ARG A 128 1.97 8.24 -15.33
C ARG A 128 0.64 8.97 -15.17
N GLY A 129 -0.49 8.26 -15.27
CA GLY A 129 -1.81 8.86 -15.08
C GLY A 129 -1.98 9.42 -13.66
N MET A 130 -1.48 8.72 -12.64
CA MET A 130 -1.52 9.21 -11.25
C MET A 130 -0.73 10.51 -11.08
N LEU A 131 0.48 10.59 -11.64
CA LEU A 131 1.33 11.78 -11.58
C LEU A 131 0.70 12.96 -12.33
N ASP A 132 0.12 12.70 -13.51
CA ASP A 132 -0.59 13.71 -14.30
C ASP A 132 -1.83 14.24 -13.54
N ALA A 133 -2.58 13.36 -12.87
CA ALA A 133 -3.71 13.74 -12.04
C ALA A 133 -3.27 14.53 -10.80
N TYR A 134 -2.19 14.11 -10.13
CA TYR A 134 -1.60 14.84 -9.00
C TYR A 134 -1.18 16.26 -9.38
N ASP A 135 -0.40 16.42 -10.46
CA ASP A 135 0.09 17.73 -10.91
C ASP A 135 -1.06 18.65 -11.33
N LYS A 136 -2.05 18.12 -12.06
CA LYS A 136 -3.28 18.87 -12.39
C LYS A 136 -4.03 19.27 -11.12
N CYS A 137 -4.23 18.34 -10.18
CA CYS A 137 -4.95 18.59 -8.96
C CYS A 137 -4.31 19.71 -8.15
N LEU A 138 -3.00 19.64 -7.93
CA LEU A 138 -2.22 20.60 -7.16
C LEU A 138 -2.36 22.05 -7.68
N ARG A 139 -2.54 22.23 -8.99
CA ARG A 139 -2.71 23.56 -9.62
C ARG A 139 -4.13 24.14 -9.47
N HIS A 140 -5.13 23.30 -9.22
CA HIS A 140 -6.53 23.71 -9.18
C HIS A 140 -7.08 23.84 -7.76
N VAL A 141 -6.50 23.11 -6.81
CA VAL A 141 -6.91 23.18 -5.40
C VAL A 141 -6.07 24.20 -4.64
N ARG A 142 -6.61 24.71 -3.53
CA ARG A 142 -5.84 25.49 -2.56
C ARG A 142 -5.63 24.65 -1.32
N LEU A 143 -4.37 24.54 -0.88
CA LEU A 143 -4.06 23.76 0.32
C LEU A 143 -4.80 24.33 1.54
N HIS A 144 -5.38 23.48 2.38
CA HIS A 144 -6.25 23.92 3.47
C HIS A 144 -6.10 23.07 4.74
N LYS A 145 -6.79 23.46 5.81
CA LYS A 145 -6.87 22.73 7.09
C LYS A 145 -8.30 22.27 7.37
N PRO A 146 -8.53 21.36 8.34
CA PRO A 146 -7.55 20.54 9.04
C PRO A 146 -7.13 19.31 8.22
N THR A 147 -6.14 18.58 8.72
CA THR A 147 -5.82 17.23 8.23
C THR A 147 -6.84 16.25 8.79
N ASN A 148 -7.72 15.73 7.92
CA ASN A 148 -8.72 14.73 8.30
C ASN A 148 -8.69 13.55 7.31
N LEU A 149 -8.20 12.40 7.78
CA LEU A 149 -8.06 11.18 7.00
C LEU A 149 -9.33 10.32 6.95
N SER A 150 -10.25 10.49 7.90
CA SER A 150 -11.41 9.59 8.03
C SER A 150 -12.27 9.52 6.75
N PRO A 151 -12.60 10.65 6.08
CA PRO A 151 -13.41 10.63 4.87
C PRO A 151 -12.75 9.85 3.73
N VAL A 152 -11.46 10.10 3.46
CA VAL A 152 -10.75 9.44 2.35
C VAL A 152 -10.53 7.94 2.61
N ILE A 153 -10.25 7.53 3.85
CA ILE A 153 -10.14 6.10 4.21
C ILE A 153 -11.48 5.39 3.97
N ASN A 154 -12.58 5.96 4.46
CA ASN A 154 -13.91 5.40 4.27
C ASN A 154 -14.30 5.34 2.79
N ARG A 155 -13.91 6.35 2.00
CA ARG A 155 -14.15 6.37 0.56
C ARG A 155 -13.40 5.26 -0.15
N ILE A 156 -12.10 5.10 0.12
CA ILE A 156 -11.29 4.03 -0.50
C ILE A 156 -11.84 2.67 -0.11
N ALA A 157 -12.16 2.44 1.16
CA ALA A 157 -12.75 1.19 1.62
C ALA A 157 -14.06 0.87 0.88
N LYS A 158 -14.96 1.86 0.75
CA LYS A 158 -16.22 1.70 0.00
C LYS A 158 -15.98 1.47 -1.49
N TYR A 159 -15.00 2.15 -2.08
CA TYR A 159 -14.65 1.96 -3.49
C TYR A 159 -14.16 0.54 -3.74
N VAL A 160 -13.20 0.07 -2.93
CA VAL A 160 -12.63 -1.28 -3.03
C VAL A 160 -13.70 -2.35 -2.82
N TYR A 161 -14.61 -2.17 -1.85
CA TYR A 161 -15.73 -3.11 -1.63
C TYR A 161 -16.70 -3.22 -2.82
N ASN A 162 -16.88 -2.15 -3.60
CA ASN A 162 -17.82 -2.16 -4.72
C ASN A 162 -17.22 -2.72 -6.02
N ILE A 163 -15.88 -2.83 -6.11
CA ILE A 163 -15.19 -3.38 -7.27
C ILE A 163 -14.72 -4.83 -7.07
N SER A 164 -14.78 -5.34 -5.82
CA SER A 164 -14.53 -6.73 -5.44
C SER A 164 -15.78 -7.59 -5.60
#